data_AF-A0A1V5JRN8-F1
#
_entry.id   AF-A0A1V5JRN8-F1
#
_cell.length_a   1.000
_cell.length_b   1.000
_cell.length_c   1.000
_cell.angle_alpha   90.00
_cell.angle_beta   90.00
_cell.angle_gamma   90.00
#
_symmetry.space_group_name_H-M   'P 1'
#
loop_
_entity.id
_entity.type
_entity.pdbx_description
1 polymer ?
#
loop_
_entity_poly.entity_id
_entity_poly.type
_entity_poly.pdbx_seq_one_letter_code
_entity_poly.pdbx_strand_id
1 'polypeptide(L)'
;MEGDVLEIVQGRHPIVERLNPHPFVPNDAYLESNREQIIILTGPNMGGKSTFLRQTALIVLMAQMGSFVPADAAKVGLIDRIFTRIGASDYLASGQSTFMVEMVETANILQNASSSSLVLLDEIGRGTSTYDGMAIAWSLLEYLHSNGKFRPKTLFATHYHQLTVLDEYLSRIVNYHISVKKGSSGITFLYRILEGPSDQSFGVDVAKLAGLPSDVVKRARELLLSMEKEDWLSQRKKRQEGRNGPTLFAPPAREIAPQVREVWPSEASELLEGIDVNSTTPMKALELLQKLLEIYSRSRE
;
A
#
# COMPACT_ATOMS: atom_id res chain seq x y z
N MET A 1 17.79 2.33 15.70
CA MET A 1 18.97 1.65 15.13
C MET A 1 19.42 2.45 13.93
N GLU A 2 20.69 2.86 13.85
CA GLU A 2 21.18 3.80 12.83
C GLU A 2 21.03 3.34 11.37
N GLY A 3 20.70 2.07 11.13
CA GLY A 3 20.57 1.46 9.80
C GLY A 3 19.14 1.29 9.24
N ASP A 4 18.10 1.85 9.85
CA ASP A 4 16.72 1.70 9.35
C ASP A 4 16.27 2.82 8.39
N VAL A 5 16.87 4.00 8.51
CA VAL A 5 16.44 5.21 7.78
C VAL A 5 16.83 5.11 6.30
N LEU A 6 15.87 5.37 5.42
CA LEU A 6 16.11 5.69 4.01
C LEU A 6 15.73 7.16 3.81
N GLU A 7 16.72 8.01 3.62
CA GLU A 7 16.58 9.44 3.38
C GLU A 7 17.35 9.82 2.12
N ILE A 8 16.67 10.47 1.18
CA ILE A 8 17.22 10.94 -0.08
C ILE A 8 16.82 12.41 -0.19
N VAL A 9 17.79 13.31 -0.34
CA VAL A 9 17.58 14.74 -0.53
C VAL A 9 17.89 15.10 -1.98
N GLN A 10 16.92 15.71 -2.66
CA GLN A 10 16.99 16.11 -4.06
C GLN A 10 17.43 14.96 -4.99
N GLY A 11 16.86 13.76 -4.77
CA GLY A 11 17.15 12.59 -5.57
C GLY A 11 16.69 12.76 -7.02
N ARG A 12 17.45 12.16 -7.95
CA ARG A 12 17.18 12.19 -9.39
C ARG A 12 17.27 10.81 -10.00
N HIS A 13 16.48 10.55 -11.03
CA HIS A 13 16.50 9.25 -11.70
C HIS A 13 17.71 9.18 -12.64
N PRO A 14 18.70 8.29 -12.40
CA PRO A 14 20.01 8.34 -13.07
C PRO A 14 19.94 8.20 -14.60
N ILE A 15 18.95 7.44 -15.11
CA ILE A 15 18.72 7.27 -16.55
C ILE A 15 17.87 8.39 -17.14
N VAL A 16 16.69 8.67 -16.57
CA VAL A 16 15.77 9.69 -17.10
C VAL A 16 16.40 11.08 -17.09
N GLU A 17 17.19 11.43 -16.06
CA GLU A 17 17.92 12.72 -16.01
C GLU A 17 18.86 12.90 -17.22
N ARG A 18 19.47 11.82 -17.71
CA ARG A 18 20.42 11.86 -18.84
C ARG A 18 19.73 11.85 -20.20
N LEU A 19 18.60 11.15 -20.31
CA LEU A 19 17.89 10.97 -21.58
C LEU A 19 16.87 12.07 -21.84
N ASN A 20 16.37 12.75 -20.80
CA ASN A 20 15.37 13.79 -20.96
C ASN A 20 16.04 15.09 -21.46
N PRO A 21 15.57 15.69 -22.58
CA PRO A 21 16.07 16.98 -23.04
C PRO A 21 15.70 18.14 -22.11
N HIS A 22 14.76 17.95 -21.19
CA HIS A 22 14.36 18.95 -20.21
C HIS A 22 14.99 18.70 -18.83
N PRO A 23 15.21 19.74 -18.03
CA PRO A 23 15.70 19.61 -16.66
C PRO A 23 14.84 18.63 -15.85
N PHE A 24 15.48 17.66 -15.20
CA PHE A 24 14.82 16.73 -14.31
C PHE A 24 14.46 17.45 -13.00
N VAL A 25 13.25 17.21 -12.48
CA VAL A 25 12.81 17.77 -11.19
C VAL A 25 13.23 16.80 -10.07
N PRO A 26 14.20 17.16 -9.22
CA PRO A 26 14.60 16.34 -8.07
C PRO A 26 13.49 16.23 -7.02
N ASN A 27 13.46 15.11 -6.30
CA ASN A 27 12.49 14.84 -5.24
C ASN A 27 13.15 14.19 -4.03
N ASP A 28 12.67 14.55 -2.85
CA ASP A 28 13.09 13.95 -1.59
C ASP A 28 12.32 12.63 -1.36
N ALA A 29 12.91 11.70 -0.61
CA ALA A 29 12.25 10.51 -0.13
C ALA A 29 12.70 10.20 1.29
N TYR A 30 11.75 10.03 2.21
CA TYR A 30 12.02 9.65 3.60
C TYR A 30 11.16 8.44 3.98
N LEU A 31 11.81 7.37 4.44
CA LEU A 31 11.14 6.16 4.91
C LEU A 31 11.87 5.64 6.16
N GLU A 32 11.10 5.30 7.19
CA GLU A 32 11.58 4.71 8.44
C GLU A 32 10.50 3.78 9.02
N SER A 33 10.85 2.55 9.37
CA SER A 33 9.87 1.51 9.69
C SER A 33 9.01 1.79 10.93
N ASN A 34 9.39 2.74 11.80
CA ASN A 34 8.62 3.12 12.99
C ASN A 34 7.91 4.48 12.89
N ARG A 35 8.18 5.29 11.86
CA ARG A 35 7.62 6.63 11.69
C ARG A 35 6.90 6.76 10.36
N GLU A 36 7.63 6.74 9.26
CA GLU A 36 7.09 6.85 7.89
C GLU A 36 7.38 5.53 7.17
N GLN A 37 6.63 4.49 7.52
CA GLN A 37 6.86 3.15 6.98
C GLN A 37 6.33 3.04 5.56
N ILE A 38 5.12 3.57 5.32
CA ILE A 38 4.41 3.42 4.06
C ILE A 38 4.04 4.81 3.54
N ILE A 39 4.53 5.16 2.36
CA ILE A 39 4.07 6.34 1.63
C ILE A 39 2.98 5.91 0.66
N ILE A 40 1.78 6.48 0.80
CA ILE A 40 0.74 6.41 -0.22
C ILE A 40 0.94 7.60 -1.17
N LEU A 41 1.41 7.30 -2.38
CA LEU A 41 1.66 8.31 -3.41
C LEU A 41 0.47 8.38 -4.38
N THR A 42 -0.25 9.49 -4.32
CA THR A 42 -1.38 9.78 -5.21
C THR A 42 -1.01 10.78 -6.31
N GLY A 43 -1.80 10.79 -7.37
CA GLY A 43 -1.66 11.77 -8.45
C GLY A 43 -1.93 11.16 -9.83
N PRO A 44 -1.92 12.00 -10.87
CA PRO A 44 -2.20 11.58 -12.24
C PRO A 44 -1.14 10.59 -12.76
N ASN A 45 -1.51 9.72 -13.71
CA ASN A 45 -0.61 8.67 -14.22
C ASN A 45 0.63 9.24 -14.93
N MET A 46 0.49 10.38 -15.58
CA MET A 46 1.62 11.10 -16.20
C MET A 46 2.39 11.99 -15.22
N GLY A 47 2.07 11.93 -13.92
CA GLY A 47 2.70 12.78 -12.91
C GLY A 47 4.12 12.35 -12.52
N GLY A 48 4.56 11.12 -12.87
CA GLY A 48 5.88 10.61 -12.53
C GLY A 48 5.93 9.71 -11.28
N LYS A 49 4.81 9.13 -10.85
CA LYS A 49 4.73 8.19 -9.72
C LYS A 49 5.73 7.03 -9.90
N SER A 50 5.64 6.30 -11.01
CA SER A 50 6.53 5.17 -11.32
C SER A 50 8.00 5.61 -11.44
N THR A 51 8.26 6.81 -11.95
CA THR A 51 9.62 7.38 -12.02
C THR A 51 10.21 7.57 -10.63
N PHE A 52 9.44 8.11 -9.68
CA PHE A 52 9.88 8.29 -8.30
C PHE A 52 10.14 6.97 -7.58
N LEU A 53 9.24 5.99 -7.74
CA LEU A 53 9.42 4.64 -7.19
C LEU A 53 10.73 4.01 -7.71
N ARG A 54 10.92 3.99 -9.03
CA ARG A 54 12.13 3.44 -9.67
C ARG A 54 13.40 4.20 -9.29
N GLN A 55 13.33 5.53 -9.22
CA GLN A 55 14.44 6.37 -8.78
C GLN A 55 14.91 5.99 -7.38
N THR A 56 13.98 5.87 -6.43
CA THR A 56 14.29 5.50 -5.04
C THR A 56 15.00 4.14 -4.99
N ALA A 57 14.49 3.16 -5.73
CA ALA A 57 15.09 1.84 -5.86
C ALA A 57 16.53 1.87 -6.42
N LEU A 58 16.73 2.64 -7.49
CA LEU A 58 18.02 2.76 -8.16
C LEU A 58 19.05 3.45 -7.26
N ILE A 59 18.65 4.49 -6.51
CA ILE A 59 19.53 5.15 -5.54
C ILE A 59 19.97 4.18 -4.45
N VAL A 60 19.05 3.37 -3.92
CA VAL A 60 19.38 2.32 -2.93
C VAL A 60 20.38 1.32 -3.50
N LEU A 61 20.14 0.81 -4.72
CA LEU A 61 21.06 -0.12 -5.38
C LEU A 61 22.46 0.48 -5.56
N MET A 62 22.53 1.70 -6.09
CA MET A 62 23.80 2.40 -6.31
C MET A 62 24.57 2.62 -5.00
N ALA A 63 23.87 3.02 -3.92
CA ALA A 63 24.47 3.20 -2.60
C ALA A 63 25.07 1.89 -2.07
N GLN A 64 24.33 0.78 -2.11
CA GLN A 64 24.80 -0.51 -1.60
C GLN A 64 25.88 -1.16 -2.49
N MET A 65 26.00 -0.76 -3.76
CA MET A 65 27.12 -1.10 -4.63
C MET A 65 28.42 -0.34 -4.29
N GLY A 66 28.34 0.67 -3.41
CA GLY A 66 29.47 1.55 -3.08
C GLY A 66 29.71 2.67 -4.10
N SER A 67 28.72 2.99 -4.94
CA SER A 67 28.77 4.12 -5.89
C SER A 67 28.30 5.41 -5.23
N PHE A 68 28.77 6.55 -5.74
CA PHE A 68 28.04 7.81 -5.55
C PHE A 68 26.63 7.70 -6.14
N VAL A 69 25.70 8.46 -5.57
CA VAL A 69 24.28 8.46 -5.95
C VAL A 69 23.83 9.81 -6.50
N PRO A 70 22.83 9.86 -7.40
CA PRO A 70 22.30 11.10 -7.98
C PRO A 70 21.36 11.82 -7.00
N ALA A 71 21.91 12.35 -5.91
CA ALA A 71 21.19 13.09 -4.87
C ALA A 71 22.13 14.16 -4.27
N ASP A 72 21.58 15.19 -3.63
CA ASP A 72 22.38 16.18 -2.91
C ASP A 72 22.91 15.59 -1.59
N ALA A 73 22.10 14.76 -0.93
CA ALA A 73 22.49 13.92 0.19
C ALA A 73 21.67 12.63 0.18
N ALA A 74 22.25 11.54 0.70
CA ALA A 74 21.52 10.29 0.90
C ALA A 74 22.04 9.55 2.13
N LYS A 75 21.10 9.11 2.98
CA LYS A 75 21.34 8.16 4.07
C LYS A 75 20.54 6.90 3.76
N VAL A 76 21.23 5.84 3.40
CA VAL A 76 20.61 4.57 2.99
C VAL A 76 20.94 3.50 4.03
N GLY A 77 19.96 3.19 4.88
CA GLY A 77 19.98 2.00 5.72
C GLY A 77 20.07 0.72 4.88
N LEU A 78 20.60 -0.36 5.47
CA LEU A 78 20.80 -1.61 4.73
C LEU A 78 19.45 -2.22 4.34
N ILE A 79 19.25 -2.37 3.03
CA ILE A 79 18.11 -3.02 2.40
C ILE A 79 18.53 -4.41 1.93
N ASP A 80 17.86 -5.45 2.46
CA ASP A 80 18.17 -6.84 2.12
C ASP A 80 17.62 -7.24 0.74
N ARG A 81 16.43 -6.75 0.40
CA ARG A 81 15.71 -7.04 -0.84
C ARG A 81 14.88 -5.85 -1.28
N ILE A 82 14.85 -5.61 -2.59
CA ILE A 82 13.94 -4.67 -3.23
C ILE A 82 12.87 -5.48 -3.97
N PHE A 83 11.63 -5.32 -3.56
CA PHE A 83 10.47 -5.92 -4.20
C PHE A 83 9.77 -4.89 -5.07
N THR A 84 9.43 -5.27 -6.30
CA THR A 84 8.76 -4.36 -7.23
C THR A 84 7.58 -5.02 -7.87
N ARG A 85 6.44 -4.35 -7.80
CA ARG A 85 5.27 -4.58 -8.65
C ARG A 85 4.96 -3.25 -9.33
N ILE A 86 5.81 -2.92 -10.30
CA ILE A 86 5.68 -1.71 -11.13
C ILE A 86 5.36 -2.20 -12.53
N GLY A 87 4.14 -1.92 -13.01
CA GLY A 87 3.50 -2.56 -14.16
C GLY A 87 4.46 -3.05 -15.25
N ALA A 88 4.32 -4.33 -15.60
CA ALA A 88 4.92 -4.91 -16.79
C ALA A 88 4.01 -4.64 -17.98
N SER A 89 4.51 -3.88 -18.95
CA SER A 89 4.11 -4.08 -20.33
C SER A 89 4.40 -5.56 -20.65
N ASP A 90 3.45 -6.25 -21.25
CA ASP A 90 3.68 -7.49 -21.98
C ASP A 90 3.84 -8.80 -21.17
N TYR A 91 2.74 -9.25 -20.58
CA TYR A 91 2.47 -10.69 -20.43
C TYR A 91 1.29 -11.15 -21.30
N LEU A 92 1.17 -10.59 -22.51
CA LEU A 92 0.16 -11.04 -23.49
C LEU A 92 0.40 -12.47 -24.00
N ALA A 93 1.58 -13.04 -23.77
CA ALA A 93 2.01 -14.31 -24.35
C ALA A 93 1.76 -15.56 -23.47
N SER A 94 1.36 -15.44 -22.20
CA SER A 94 1.34 -16.57 -21.25
C SER A 94 -0.04 -17.18 -20.96
N GLY A 95 -1.13 -16.69 -21.58
CA GLY A 95 -2.48 -17.22 -21.36
C GLY A 95 -3.04 -17.03 -19.93
N GLN A 96 -2.31 -16.35 -19.05
CA GLN A 96 -2.76 -16.00 -17.70
C GLN A 96 -3.36 -14.59 -17.70
N SER A 97 -4.40 -14.39 -16.88
CA SER A 97 -4.96 -13.06 -16.64
C SER A 97 -3.87 -12.14 -16.06
N THR A 98 -3.75 -10.93 -16.58
CA THR A 98 -2.82 -9.91 -16.07
C THR A 98 -3.04 -9.63 -14.59
N PHE A 99 -4.29 -9.73 -14.13
CA PHE A 99 -4.64 -9.61 -12.73
C PHE A 99 -4.14 -10.79 -11.88
N MET A 100 -4.19 -12.03 -12.40
CA MET A 100 -3.65 -13.20 -11.69
C MET A 100 -2.15 -13.09 -11.51
N VAL A 101 -1.42 -12.69 -12.56
CA VAL A 101 0.04 -12.47 -12.48
C VAL A 101 0.36 -11.44 -11.40
N GLU A 102 -0.39 -10.34 -11.35
CA GLU A 102 -0.26 -9.32 -10.32
C GLU A 102 -0.49 -9.85 -8.90
N MET A 103 -1.50 -10.71 -8.71
CA MET A 103 -1.76 -11.34 -7.41
C MET A 103 -0.66 -12.32 -6.99
N VAL A 104 -0.11 -13.08 -7.94
CA VAL A 104 1.03 -13.98 -7.68
C VAL A 104 2.29 -13.19 -7.31
N GLU A 105 2.58 -12.11 -8.04
CA GLU A 105 3.68 -11.20 -7.73
C GLU A 105 3.51 -10.60 -6.32
N THR A 106 2.31 -10.10 -6.00
CA THR A 106 1.99 -9.55 -4.69
C THR A 106 2.15 -10.59 -3.57
N ALA A 107 1.65 -11.81 -3.80
CA ALA A 107 1.80 -12.91 -2.84
C ALA A 107 3.28 -13.25 -2.60
N ASN A 108 4.11 -13.26 -3.65
CA ASN A 108 5.54 -13.50 -3.54
C ASN A 108 6.24 -12.40 -2.72
N ILE A 109 5.83 -11.13 -2.86
CA ILE A 109 6.33 -10.03 -2.02
C ILE A 109 6.00 -10.30 -0.55
N LEU A 110 4.73 -10.58 -0.23
CA LEU A 110 4.29 -10.80 1.15
C LEU A 110 4.94 -12.00 1.83
N GLN A 111 5.25 -13.06 1.08
CA GLN A 111 5.88 -14.27 1.62
C GLN A 111 7.37 -14.08 1.92
N ASN A 112 8.05 -13.17 1.20
CA ASN A 112 9.51 -13.06 1.23
C ASN A 112 10.05 -11.74 1.78
N ALA A 113 9.18 -10.76 2.01
CA ALA A 113 9.57 -9.47 2.60
C ALA A 113 9.99 -9.61 4.06
N SER A 114 10.98 -8.80 4.45
CA SER A 114 11.45 -8.65 5.83
C SER A 114 11.30 -7.19 6.27
N SER A 115 11.60 -6.89 7.54
CA SER A 115 11.60 -5.50 8.01
C SER A 115 12.70 -4.63 7.38
N SER A 116 13.74 -5.26 6.83
CA SER A 116 14.81 -4.57 6.11
C SER A 116 14.51 -4.40 4.61
N SER A 117 13.39 -4.92 4.12
CA SER A 117 13.08 -4.85 2.69
C SER A 117 12.51 -3.49 2.29
N LEU A 118 12.73 -3.12 1.02
CA LEU A 118 12.06 -2.02 0.33
C LEU A 118 11.01 -2.60 -0.63
N VAL A 119 9.77 -2.16 -0.51
CA VAL A 119 8.64 -2.63 -1.32
C VAL A 119 8.09 -1.48 -2.17
N LEU A 120 7.97 -1.70 -3.48
CA LEU A 120 7.45 -0.73 -4.45
C LEU A 120 6.23 -1.32 -5.14
N LEU A 121 5.07 -0.73 -4.91
CA LEU A 121 3.78 -1.18 -5.45
C LEU A 121 3.18 -0.05 -6.29
N ASP A 122 2.85 -0.31 -7.55
CA ASP A 122 2.29 0.67 -8.48
C ASP A 122 1.00 0.16 -9.08
N GLU A 123 -0.11 0.85 -8.80
CA GLU A 123 -1.45 0.60 -9.31
C GLU A 123 -2.01 -0.82 -9.05
N ILE A 124 -1.75 -1.39 -7.86
CA ILE A 124 -2.36 -2.66 -7.43
C ILE A 124 -3.89 -2.56 -7.48
N GLY A 125 -4.55 -3.60 -8.01
CA GLY A 125 -6.00 -3.73 -8.11
C GLY A 125 -6.60 -3.20 -9.41
N ARG A 126 -5.80 -2.63 -10.32
CA ARG A 126 -6.32 -1.98 -11.54
C ARG A 126 -6.93 -2.98 -12.56
N GLY A 127 -6.50 -4.24 -12.54
CA GLY A 127 -6.94 -5.28 -13.48
C GLY A 127 -8.31 -5.92 -13.20
N THR A 128 -9.05 -5.45 -12.19
CA THR A 128 -10.33 -6.03 -11.75
C THR A 128 -11.39 -4.94 -11.54
N SER A 129 -12.56 -5.30 -10.97
CA SER A 129 -13.60 -4.33 -10.62
C SER A 129 -13.05 -3.27 -9.65
N THR A 130 -13.52 -2.02 -9.77
CA THR A 130 -12.99 -0.91 -8.98
C THR A 130 -13.08 -1.16 -7.48
N TYR A 131 -14.17 -1.78 -7.02
CA TYR A 131 -14.36 -2.10 -5.60
C TYR A 131 -13.48 -3.26 -5.14
N ASP A 132 -13.33 -4.33 -5.94
CA ASP A 132 -12.46 -5.45 -5.58
C ASP A 132 -10.99 -5.00 -5.54
N GLY A 133 -10.56 -4.25 -6.55
CA GLY A 133 -9.20 -3.72 -6.63
C GLY A 133 -8.86 -2.83 -5.44
N MET A 134 -9.78 -1.93 -5.07
CA MET A 134 -9.61 -1.07 -3.91
C MET A 134 -9.61 -1.84 -2.59
N ALA A 135 -10.48 -2.84 -2.41
CA ALA A 135 -10.51 -3.68 -1.22
C ALA A 135 -9.22 -4.50 -1.05
N ILE A 136 -8.68 -5.02 -2.14
CA ILE A 136 -7.39 -5.73 -2.13
C ILE A 136 -6.25 -4.76 -1.80
N ALA A 137 -6.19 -3.60 -2.43
CA ALA A 137 -5.18 -2.58 -2.14
C ALA A 137 -5.22 -2.11 -0.68
N TRP A 138 -6.43 -1.90 -0.14
CA TRP A 138 -6.64 -1.53 1.26
C TRP A 138 -6.12 -2.62 2.21
N SER A 139 -6.60 -3.84 2.04
CA SER A 139 -6.19 -4.97 2.90
C SER A 139 -4.70 -5.27 2.80
N LEU A 140 -4.08 -5.05 1.65
CA LEU A 140 -2.63 -5.16 1.47
C LEU A 140 -1.87 -4.12 2.29
N LEU A 141 -2.30 -2.85 2.28
CA LEU A 141 -1.71 -1.78 3.09
C LEU A 141 -1.85 -2.07 4.59
N GLU A 142 -3.03 -2.51 5.03
CA GLU A 142 -3.26 -2.95 6.41
C GLU A 142 -2.35 -4.12 6.78
N TYR A 143 -2.20 -5.11 5.91
CA TYR A 143 -1.33 -6.25 6.15
C TYR A 143 0.13 -5.83 6.27
N LEU A 144 0.65 -5.03 5.34
CA LEU A 144 2.04 -4.54 5.37
C LEU A 144 2.32 -3.68 6.62
N HIS A 145 1.31 -2.95 7.11
CA HIS A 145 1.43 -2.14 8.32
C HIS A 145 1.31 -2.98 9.61
N SER A 146 0.37 -3.92 9.68
CA SER A 146 -0.16 -4.47 10.95
C SER A 146 0.03 -5.99 11.12
N ASN A 147 0.69 -6.71 10.20
CA ASN A 147 0.83 -8.17 10.32
C ASN A 147 1.65 -8.66 11.54
N GLY A 148 2.39 -7.78 12.22
CA GLY A 148 3.17 -8.08 13.43
C GLY A 148 4.48 -8.87 13.22
N LYS A 149 4.72 -9.38 12.01
CA LYS A 149 5.90 -10.19 11.66
C LYS A 149 7.03 -9.36 11.07
N PHE A 150 6.71 -8.42 10.18
CA PHE A 150 7.70 -7.57 9.51
C PHE A 150 7.10 -6.20 9.16
N ARG A 151 7.96 -5.18 9.03
CA ARG A 151 7.60 -3.78 8.72
C ARG A 151 8.48 -3.22 7.61
N PRO A 152 8.25 -3.60 6.35
CA PRO A 152 9.08 -3.16 5.24
C PRO A 152 8.79 -1.69 4.93
N LYS A 153 9.83 -0.97 4.53
CA LYS A 153 9.66 0.38 3.96
C LYS A 153 8.95 0.25 2.63
N THR A 154 7.85 0.98 2.44
CA THR A 154 6.94 0.76 1.31
C THR A 154 6.61 2.06 0.59
N LEU A 155 6.78 2.09 -0.73
CA LEU A 155 6.21 3.12 -1.61
C LEU A 155 5.00 2.52 -2.34
N PHE A 156 3.82 3.08 -2.11
CA PHE A 156 2.56 2.62 -2.68
C PHE A 156 1.97 3.69 -3.60
N ALA A 157 2.20 3.58 -4.90
CA ALA A 157 1.61 4.45 -5.90
C ALA A 157 0.21 3.96 -6.30
N THR A 158 -0.78 4.86 -6.22
CA THR A 158 -2.19 4.49 -6.48
C THR A 158 -2.98 5.59 -7.16
N HIS A 159 -4.07 5.18 -7.81
CA HIS A 159 -5.13 6.04 -8.32
C HIS A 159 -6.37 6.07 -7.41
N TYR A 160 -6.40 5.21 -6.39
CA TYR A 160 -7.48 5.15 -5.40
C TYR A 160 -7.28 6.24 -4.34
N HIS A 161 -7.88 7.40 -4.55
CA HIS A 161 -7.86 8.50 -3.58
C HIS A 161 -8.50 8.12 -2.25
N GLN A 162 -9.43 7.17 -2.23
CA GLN A 162 -10.09 6.70 -1.02
C GLN A 162 -9.11 6.03 -0.04
N LEU A 163 -7.95 5.54 -0.51
CA LEU A 163 -6.93 4.95 0.35
C LEU A 163 -6.19 6.00 1.19
N THR A 164 -6.29 7.30 0.86
CA THR A 164 -5.56 8.32 1.62
C THR A 164 -6.05 8.42 3.05
N VAL A 165 -7.31 8.05 3.34
CA VAL A 165 -7.87 8.08 4.70
C VAL A 165 -7.15 7.12 5.67
N LEU A 166 -6.31 6.21 5.16
CA LEU A 166 -5.60 5.24 5.98
C LEU A 166 -4.59 5.88 6.95
N ASP A 167 -4.08 7.08 6.66
CA ASP A 167 -3.17 7.80 7.57
C ASP A 167 -3.86 8.24 8.88
N GLU A 168 -5.18 8.42 8.87
CA GLU A 168 -5.99 8.72 10.07
C GLU A 168 -6.03 7.54 11.06
N TYR A 169 -5.85 6.30 10.57
CA TYR A 169 -6.03 5.07 11.36
C TYR A 169 -4.74 4.27 11.56
N LEU A 170 -3.77 4.42 10.66
CA LEU A 170 -2.52 3.67 10.64
C LEU A 170 -1.35 4.64 10.77
N SER A 171 -0.85 4.77 12.01
CA SER A 171 0.12 5.80 12.43
C SER A 171 1.44 5.88 11.66
N ARG A 172 1.78 4.86 10.85
CA ARG A 172 3.02 4.82 10.05
C ARG A 172 2.77 4.94 8.54
N ILE A 173 1.54 5.26 8.16
CA ILE A 173 1.18 5.59 6.79
C ILE A 173 1.16 7.10 6.67
N VAL A 174 1.80 7.61 5.61
CA VAL A 174 1.83 9.03 5.28
C VAL A 174 1.43 9.23 3.83
N ASN A 175 0.63 10.27 3.60
CA ASN A 175 0.17 10.62 2.27
C ASN A 175 1.15 11.56 1.58
N TYR A 176 1.40 11.29 0.31
CA TYR A 176 2.11 12.19 -0.59
C TYR A 176 1.35 12.30 -1.92
N HIS A 177 1.56 13.40 -2.62
CA HIS A 177 0.97 13.62 -3.93
C HIS A 177 1.91 14.33 -4.88
N ILE A 178 1.63 14.19 -6.17
CA ILE A 178 2.33 14.91 -7.22
C ILE A 178 1.68 16.26 -7.44
N SER A 179 2.48 17.32 -7.39
CA SER A 179 2.03 18.70 -7.58
C SER A 179 1.61 18.96 -9.02
N VAL A 180 0.41 19.54 -9.17
CA VAL A 180 -0.20 19.91 -10.44
C VAL A 180 -0.60 21.38 -10.38
N LYS A 181 -0.22 22.16 -11.39
CA LYS A 181 -0.64 23.56 -11.53
C LYS A 181 -1.75 23.67 -12.56
N LYS A 182 -2.90 24.25 -12.17
CA LYS A 182 -3.97 24.66 -13.10
C LYS A 182 -3.68 26.07 -13.61
N GLY A 183 -3.73 26.26 -14.92
CA GLY A 183 -3.59 27.56 -15.59
C GLY A 183 -4.70 27.77 -16.62
N SER A 184 -4.68 28.93 -17.28
CA SER A 184 -5.64 29.29 -18.33
C SER A 184 -5.60 28.35 -19.55
N SER A 185 -4.42 27.79 -19.86
CA SER A 185 -4.20 26.87 -20.98
C SER A 185 -4.45 25.38 -20.65
N GLY A 186 -4.67 25.02 -19.38
CA GLY A 186 -4.84 23.63 -18.95
C GLY A 186 -4.10 23.30 -17.67
N ILE A 187 -3.69 22.03 -17.52
CA ILE A 187 -2.91 21.55 -16.37
C ILE A 187 -1.44 21.44 -16.76
N THR A 188 -0.54 21.70 -15.81
CA THR A 188 0.90 21.48 -15.95
C THR A 188 1.37 20.62 -14.79
N PHE A 189 1.99 19.48 -15.12
CA PHE A 189 2.62 18.62 -14.11
C PHE A 189 3.94 19.25 -13.69
N LEU A 190 4.10 19.50 -12.39
CA LEU A 190 5.33 20.07 -11.85
C LEU A 190 6.36 19.01 -11.48
N TYR A 191 5.97 17.72 -11.51
CA TYR A 191 6.81 16.56 -11.16
C TYR A 191 7.43 16.61 -9.75
N ARG A 192 6.96 17.53 -8.89
CA ARG A 192 7.37 17.67 -7.50
C ARG A 192 6.41 16.90 -6.61
N ILE A 193 6.96 16.11 -5.70
CA ILE A 193 6.24 15.35 -4.69
C ILE A 193 6.13 16.20 -3.44
N LEU A 194 4.91 16.29 -2.91
CA LEU A 194 4.57 17.07 -1.73
C LEU A 194 3.85 16.17 -0.73
N GLU A 195 4.10 16.41 0.55
CA GLU A 195 3.38 15.76 1.64
C GLU A 195 1.90 16.17 1.65
N GLY A 196 1.05 15.25 2.09
CA GLY A 196 -0.39 15.39 2.17
C GLY A 196 -1.13 14.64 1.05
N PRO A 197 -2.43 14.39 1.24
CA PRO A 197 -3.27 13.75 0.24
C PRO A 197 -3.56 14.69 -0.94
N SER A 198 -3.75 14.12 -2.13
CA SER A 198 -4.29 14.87 -3.27
C SER A 198 -5.80 15.06 -3.10
N ASP A 199 -6.27 16.31 -3.20
CA ASP A 199 -7.70 16.67 -3.14
C ASP A 199 -8.42 16.51 -4.49
N GLN A 200 -7.69 16.22 -5.57
CA GLN A 200 -8.21 16.30 -6.95
C GLN A 200 -7.82 15.11 -7.81
N SER A 201 -8.78 14.69 -8.66
CA SER A 201 -8.57 13.77 -9.77
C SER A 201 -8.52 14.56 -11.08
N PHE A 202 -7.47 14.36 -11.88
CA PHE A 202 -7.22 15.16 -13.09
C PHE A 202 -7.50 14.38 -14.39
N GLY A 203 -8.24 13.28 -14.35
CA GLY A 203 -8.44 12.39 -15.51
C GLY A 203 -9.04 13.09 -16.73
N VAL A 204 -10.09 13.90 -16.52
CA VAL A 204 -10.73 14.66 -17.61
C VAL A 204 -9.84 15.80 -18.12
N ASP A 205 -9.02 16.39 -17.23
CA ASP A 205 -8.06 17.42 -17.62
C ASP A 205 -6.89 16.85 -18.44
N VAL A 206 -6.43 15.64 -18.11
CA VAL A 206 -5.46 14.87 -18.92
C VAL A 206 -6.04 14.56 -20.29
N ALA A 207 -7.32 14.16 -20.37
CA ALA A 207 -7.98 13.92 -21.65
C ALA A 207 -8.04 15.17 -22.54
N LYS A 208 -8.27 16.35 -21.93
CA LYS A 208 -8.18 17.63 -22.65
C LYS A 208 -6.77 17.89 -23.19
N LEU A 209 -5.74 17.64 -22.38
CA LEU A 209 -4.35 17.78 -22.83
C LEU A 209 -3.98 16.81 -23.97
N ALA A 210 -4.55 15.61 -23.97
CA ALA A 210 -4.37 14.62 -25.03
C ALA A 210 -5.06 15.00 -26.35
N GLY A 211 -5.78 16.13 -26.39
CA GLY A 211 -6.43 16.63 -27.60
C GLY A 211 -7.81 16.03 -27.87
N LEU A 212 -8.48 15.45 -26.85
CA LEU A 212 -9.87 15.01 -27.04
C LEU A 212 -10.78 16.20 -27.41
N PRO A 213 -11.79 16.00 -28.28
CA PRO A 213 -12.71 17.06 -28.68
C PRO A 213 -13.39 17.73 -27.48
N SER A 214 -13.57 19.05 -27.57
CA SER A 214 -14.13 19.86 -26.47
C SER A 214 -15.49 19.36 -26.00
N ASP A 215 -16.32 18.84 -26.91
CA ASP A 215 -17.65 18.32 -26.59
C ASP A 215 -17.57 17.03 -25.75
N VAL A 216 -16.59 16.16 -26.03
CA VAL A 216 -16.33 14.95 -25.24
C VAL A 216 -15.84 15.32 -23.85
N VAL A 217 -14.89 16.26 -23.74
CA VAL A 217 -14.37 16.74 -22.46
C VAL A 217 -15.48 17.39 -21.64
N LYS A 218 -16.32 18.23 -22.27
CA LYS A 218 -17.46 18.88 -21.61
C LYS A 218 -18.45 17.84 -21.08
N ARG A 219 -18.81 16.86 -21.90
CA ARG A 219 -19.74 15.80 -21.49
C ARG A 219 -19.17 14.94 -20.36
N ALA A 220 -17.88 14.62 -20.40
CA ALA A 220 -17.21 13.88 -19.33
C ALA A 220 -17.26 14.64 -17.99
N ARG A 221 -17.08 15.97 -18.00
CA ARG A 221 -17.22 16.80 -16.79
C ARG A 221 -18.65 16.81 -16.25
N GLU A 222 -19.66 16.91 -17.12
CA GLU A 222 -21.06 16.85 -16.71
C GLU A 222 -21.41 15.52 -16.05
N LEU A 223 -20.96 14.40 -16.63
CA LEU A 223 -21.16 13.06 -16.08
C LEU A 223 -20.46 12.89 -14.73
N LEU A 224 -19.20 13.32 -14.62
CA LEU A 224 -18.43 13.25 -13.38
C LEU A 224 -19.12 14.02 -12.25
N LEU A 225 -19.61 15.25 -12.52
CA LEU A 225 -20.37 16.02 -11.55
C LEU A 225 -21.69 15.35 -11.13
N SER A 226 -22.34 14.61 -12.05
CA SER A 226 -23.56 13.86 -11.72
C SER A 226 -23.28 12.65 -10.83
N MET A 227 -22.20 11.90 -11.12
CA MET A 227 -21.78 10.73 -10.34
C MET A 227 -21.35 11.13 -8.92
N GLU A 228 -20.57 12.21 -8.77
CA GLU A 228 -20.17 12.74 -7.46
C GLU A 228 -21.38 13.18 -6.62
N LYS A 229 -22.40 13.77 -7.26
CA LYS A 229 -23.66 14.15 -6.59
C LYS A 229 -24.48 12.92 -6.17
N GLU A 230 -24.55 11.89 -7.00
CA GLU A 230 -25.24 10.64 -6.67
C GLU A 230 -24.55 9.89 -5.54
N ASP A 231 -23.22 9.84 -5.53
CA ASP A 231 -22.43 9.29 -4.43
C ASP A 231 -22.66 10.09 -3.14
N TRP A 232 -22.69 11.42 -3.22
CA TRP A 232 -22.98 12.27 -2.06
C TRP A 232 -24.41 12.07 -1.52
N LEU A 233 -25.41 11.99 -2.41
CA LEU A 233 -26.81 11.77 -2.05
C LEU A 233 -27.05 10.37 -1.47
N SER A 234 -26.39 9.35 -2.01
CA SER A 234 -26.48 7.97 -1.51
C SER A 234 -25.83 7.82 -0.14
N GLN A 235 -24.68 8.48 0.09
CA GLN A 235 -24.05 8.56 1.41
C GLN A 235 -24.93 9.31 2.43
N ARG A 236 -25.59 10.40 2.01
CA ARG A 236 -26.48 11.17 2.89
C ARG A 236 -27.77 10.42 3.26
N LYS A 237 -28.37 9.67 2.34
CA LYS A 237 -29.51 8.78 2.65
C LYS A 237 -29.14 7.67 3.61
N LYS A 238 -27.98 7.02 3.43
CA LYS A 238 -27.45 6.01 4.38
C LYS A 238 -27.27 6.58 5.80
N ARG A 239 -26.81 7.83 5.92
CA ARG A 239 -26.68 8.53 7.20
C ARG A 239 -28.03 8.90 7.84
N GLN A 240 -29.05 9.24 7.05
CA GLN A 240 -30.38 9.63 7.57
C GLN A 240 -31.28 8.45 7.95
N GLU A 241 -31.11 7.27 7.35
CA GLU A 241 -31.93 6.09 7.64
C GLU A 241 -31.50 5.31 8.90
N GLY A 242 -30.55 5.83 9.70
CA GLY A 242 -30.07 5.17 10.93
C GLY A 242 -29.40 3.81 10.70
N ARG A 243 -29.24 3.40 9.43
CA ARG A 243 -28.39 2.29 9.03
C ARG A 243 -26.95 2.76 9.14
N ASN A 244 -26.38 2.61 10.33
CA ASN A 244 -24.93 2.49 10.52
C ASN A 244 -24.42 1.21 9.84
N GLY A 245 -24.74 1.03 8.55
CA GLY A 245 -23.94 0.16 7.71
C GLY A 245 -22.57 0.83 7.63
N PRO A 246 -21.47 0.08 7.74
CA PRO A 246 -20.15 0.66 7.51
C PRO A 246 -20.22 1.42 6.17
N THR A 247 -19.68 2.64 6.11
CA THR A 247 -19.26 3.13 4.78
C THR A 247 -18.46 1.99 4.16
N LEU A 248 -18.58 1.74 2.85
CA LEU A 248 -17.96 0.55 2.23
C LEU A 248 -16.47 0.39 2.59
N PHE A 249 -15.83 1.47 3.05
CA PHE A 249 -14.48 1.55 3.58
C PHE A 249 -14.37 2.38 4.88
N ALA A 250 -15.39 2.37 5.75
CA ALA A 250 -15.15 2.74 7.16
C ALA A 250 -14.23 1.66 7.72
N PRO A 251 -13.16 2.03 8.44
CA PRO A 251 -12.51 1.03 9.27
C PRO A 251 -13.59 0.40 10.15
N PRO A 252 -13.51 -0.91 10.44
CA PRO A 252 -14.39 -1.47 11.45
C PRO A 252 -14.29 -0.55 12.66
N ALA A 253 -15.43 -0.14 13.21
CA ALA A 253 -15.43 0.36 14.57
C ALA A 253 -14.55 -0.61 15.36
N ARG A 254 -13.72 -0.11 16.28
CA ARG A 254 -13.21 -0.97 17.35
C ARG A 254 -14.41 -1.40 18.20
N GLU A 255 -15.37 -2.12 17.62
CA GLU A 255 -15.87 -3.31 18.25
C GLU A 255 -14.59 -4.08 18.56
N ILE A 256 -14.27 -4.08 19.84
CA ILE A 256 -13.57 -5.20 20.45
C ILE A 256 -14.37 -6.39 19.96
N ALA A 257 -13.97 -6.96 18.82
CA ALA A 257 -14.45 -8.26 18.41
C ALA A 257 -14.26 -9.08 19.69
N PRO A 258 -15.31 -9.68 20.27
CA PRO A 258 -15.09 -10.61 21.36
C PRO A 258 -14.08 -11.56 20.76
N GLN A 259 -12.88 -11.58 21.35
CA GLN A 259 -11.91 -12.58 20.98
C GLN A 259 -12.72 -13.86 21.02
N VAL A 260 -12.87 -14.51 19.87
CA VAL A 260 -13.30 -15.88 19.87
C VAL A 260 -12.12 -16.57 20.52
N ARG A 261 -12.07 -16.51 21.86
CA ARG A 261 -11.40 -17.49 22.66
C ARG A 261 -12.04 -18.75 22.16
N GLU A 262 -11.27 -19.56 21.43
CA GLU A 262 -11.55 -20.98 21.43
C GLU A 262 -11.72 -21.32 22.91
N VAL A 263 -12.97 -21.53 23.32
CA VAL A 263 -13.25 -21.94 24.68
C VAL A 263 -12.81 -23.38 24.70
N TRP A 264 -11.54 -23.59 25.06
CA TRP A 264 -11.05 -24.91 25.36
C TRP A 264 -11.96 -25.49 26.44
N PRO A 265 -12.32 -26.78 26.37
CA PRO A 265 -13.06 -27.43 27.45
C PRO A 265 -12.38 -27.12 28.79
N SER A 266 -13.17 -26.88 29.85
CA SER A 266 -12.64 -26.51 31.17
C SER A 266 -11.57 -27.49 31.65
N GLU A 267 -11.76 -28.78 31.35
CA GLU A 267 -10.82 -29.87 31.61
C GLU A 267 -9.44 -29.67 30.97
N ALA A 268 -9.38 -29.14 29.74
CA ALA A 268 -8.11 -28.88 29.07
C ALA A 268 -7.41 -27.64 29.62
N SER A 269 -8.18 -26.64 30.06
CA SER A 269 -7.64 -25.43 30.69
C SER A 269 -7.03 -25.75 32.06
N GLU A 270 -7.73 -26.54 32.89
CA GLU A 270 -7.21 -27.03 34.18
C GLU A 270 -5.95 -27.88 34.00
N LEU A 271 -5.91 -28.73 32.96
CA LEU A 271 -4.74 -29.54 32.67
C LEU A 271 -3.52 -28.67 32.30
N LEU A 272 -3.73 -27.58 31.55
CA LEU A 272 -2.67 -26.67 31.13
C LEU A 272 -2.15 -25.79 32.28
N GLU A 273 -3.03 -25.34 33.19
CA GLU A 273 -2.64 -24.53 34.35
C GLU A 273 -1.74 -25.27 35.35
N GLY A 274 -1.85 -26.61 35.40
CA GLY A 274 -1.05 -27.46 36.28
C GLY A 274 0.33 -27.86 35.75
N ILE A 275 0.70 -27.46 34.52
CA ILE A 275 1.95 -27.91 33.89
C ILE A 275 3.06 -26.89 34.12
N ASP A 276 4.14 -27.34 34.75
CA ASP A 276 5.42 -26.66 34.71
C ASP A 276 6.29 -27.25 33.59
N VAL A 277 6.46 -26.48 32.52
CA VAL A 277 7.21 -26.86 31.33
C VAL A 277 8.68 -27.16 31.64
N ASN A 278 9.25 -26.52 32.66
CA ASN A 278 10.68 -26.68 32.99
C ASN A 278 10.97 -27.95 33.78
N SER A 279 9.95 -28.58 34.36
CA SER A 279 10.06 -29.80 35.18
C SER A 279 9.41 -31.03 34.55
N THR A 280 8.76 -30.87 33.39
CA THR A 280 8.09 -31.96 32.69
C THR A 280 9.09 -32.79 31.88
N THR A 281 9.13 -34.11 32.11
CA THR A 281 9.97 -35.02 31.32
C THR A 281 9.38 -35.22 29.91
N PRO A 282 10.21 -35.51 28.90
CA PRO A 282 9.73 -35.69 27.51
C PRO A 282 8.62 -36.73 27.36
N MET A 283 8.69 -37.83 28.11
CA MET A 283 7.65 -38.86 28.08
C MET A 283 6.32 -38.35 28.66
N LYS A 284 6.38 -37.59 29.76
CA LYS A 284 5.20 -37.00 30.39
C LYS A 284 4.58 -35.90 29.53
N ALA A 285 5.40 -35.15 28.78
CA ALA A 285 4.92 -34.18 27.81
C ALA A 285 4.11 -34.85 26.68
N LEU A 286 4.57 -36.01 26.19
CA LEU A 286 3.85 -36.78 25.16
C LEU A 286 2.51 -37.33 25.70
N GLU A 287 2.48 -37.83 26.93
CA GLU A 287 1.23 -38.27 27.59
C GLU A 287 0.23 -37.12 27.77
N LEU A 288 0.70 -35.93 28.14
CA LEU A 288 -0.14 -34.73 28.27
C LEU A 288 -0.70 -34.31 26.92
N LEU A 289 0.12 -34.36 25.86
CA LEU A 289 -0.31 -34.03 24.50
C LEU A 289 -1.38 -35.00 23.98
N GLN A 290 -1.24 -36.30 24.29
CA GLN A 290 -2.24 -37.31 23.94
C GLN A 290 -3.59 -37.05 24.63
N LYS A 291 -3.57 -36.69 25.93
CA LYS A 291 -4.78 -36.32 26.68
C LYS A 291 -5.46 -35.06 26.12
N LEU A 292 -4.68 -34.06 25.73
CA LEU A 292 -5.22 -32.84 25.12
C LEU A 292 -5.89 -33.13 23.77
N LEU A 293 -5.33 -34.02 22.96
CA LEU A 293 -5.94 -34.47 21.70
C LEU A 293 -7.26 -35.22 21.93
N GLU A 294 -7.33 -36.07 22.96
CA GLU A 294 -8.57 -36.76 23.34
C GLU A 294 -9.66 -35.76 23.76
N ILE A 295 -9.34 -34.80 24.63
CA ILE A 295 -10.28 -33.75 25.08
C ILE A 295 -10.77 -32.91 23.90
N TYR A 296 -9.85 -32.53 22.99
CA TYR A 296 -10.20 -31.78 21.79
C TYR A 296 -11.13 -32.56 20.85
N SER A 297 -10.87 -33.86 20.66
CA SER A 297 -11.70 -34.72 19.79
C SER A 297 -13.14 -34.88 20.31
N ARG A 298 -13.32 -35.04 21.63
CA ARG A 298 -14.64 -35.12 22.29
C ARG A 298 -15.43 -33.82 22.24
N SER A 299 -14.75 -32.67 22.17
CA SER A 299 -15.41 -31.36 22.08
C SER A 299 -16.02 -31.05 20.71
N ARG A 300 -15.79 -31.92 19.71
CA ARG A 300 -16.25 -31.77 18.32
C ARG A 300 -17.35 -32.76 17.91
N GLU A 301 -17.71 -33.72 18.76
CA GLU A 301 -18.91 -34.57 18.62
C GLU A 301 -20.14 -33.90 19.25
#